data_AF-A0AA51GA80-F1
#
_entry.id   AF-A0AA51GA80-F1
#
_cell.length_a   1.000
_cell.length_b   1.000
_cell.length_c   1.000
_cell.angle_alpha   90.00
_cell.angle_beta   90.00
_cell.angle_gamma   90.00
#
_symmetry.space_group_name_H-M   'P 1'
#
loop_
_entity.id
_entity.type
_entity.pdbx_description
1 polymer ?
#
loop_
_entity_poly.entity_id
_entity_poly.type
_entity_poly.pdbx_seq_one_letter_code
_entity_poly.pdbx_strand_id
1 'polypeptide(L)' 'DPFFLPMQQVDKGAIRFVLSGANIMCPGLTSPGARMSQVEKGNVVAVMAEGKEHALAIGITSLSTDD' A
#
# COMPACT_ATOMS: atom_id res chain seq x y z
N ASP A 1 -4.18 -10.60 -15.34
CA ASP A 1 -2.95 -10.67 -14.54
C ASP A 1 -1.68 -10.52 -15.38
N PRO A 2 -1.08 -9.33 -15.39
CA PRO A 2 0.32 -9.16 -15.81
C PRO A 2 1.24 -8.59 -14.70
N PHE A 3 0.82 -8.55 -13.44
CA PHE A 3 1.59 -7.89 -12.36
C PHE A 3 2.19 -8.90 -11.37
N PHE A 4 3.45 -8.69 -10.98
CA PHE A 4 4.22 -9.60 -10.11
C PHE A 4 3.79 -9.59 -8.64
N LEU A 5 3.23 -8.48 -8.15
CA LEU A 5 2.85 -8.29 -6.75
C LEU A 5 1.45 -7.68 -6.63
N PRO A 6 0.67 -8.07 -5.60
CA PRO A 6 -0.56 -7.38 -5.25
C PRO A 6 -0.26 -5.93 -4.84
N MET A 7 -1.17 -5.01 -5.17
CA MET A 7 -0.98 -3.57 -5.00
C MET A 7 -1.78 -3.05 -3.81
N GLN A 8 -1.14 -2.21 -2.99
CA GLN A 8 -1.77 -1.46 -1.91
C GLN A 8 -1.56 0.02 -2.17
N GLN A 9 -2.64 0.76 -2.45
CA GLN A 9 -2.57 2.19 -2.76
C GLN A 9 -2.85 3.02 -1.51
N VAL A 10 -1.92 3.90 -1.17
CA VAL A 10 -2.12 4.94 -0.15
C VAL A 10 -2.66 6.24 -0.76
N ASP A 11 -3.25 7.10 0.07
CA ASP A 11 -3.64 8.44 -0.35
C ASP A 11 -2.45 9.38 -0.57
N LYS A 12 -2.74 10.58 -1.08
CA LYS A 12 -1.76 11.64 -1.32
C LYS A 12 -1.01 12.11 -0.07
N GLY A 13 -1.65 12.08 1.11
CA GLY A 13 -1.07 12.53 2.37
C GLY A 13 0.05 11.61 2.87
N ALA A 14 -0.05 10.31 2.58
CA ALA A 14 0.93 9.32 2.98
C ALA A 14 2.24 9.34 2.14
N ILE A 15 2.21 9.88 0.92
CA ILE A 15 3.33 9.79 -0.05
C ILE A 15 4.67 10.24 0.55
N ARG A 16 4.70 11.39 1.21
CA ARG A 16 5.94 11.93 1.79
C ARG A 16 6.51 11.02 2.88
N PHE A 17 5.65 10.40 3.68
CA PHE A 17 6.05 9.50 4.76
C PHE A 17 6.60 8.18 4.22
N VAL A 18 5.93 7.60 3.21
CA VAL A 18 6.40 6.37 2.53
C VAL A 18 7.77 6.58 1.90
N LEU A 19 7.97 7.67 1.16
CA LEU A 19 9.28 8.00 0.57
C LEU A 19 10.35 8.33 1.62
N SER A 20 9.96 8.63 2.87
CA SER A 20 10.89 8.79 4.01
C SER A 20 11.17 7.46 4.74
N GLY A 21 10.63 6.33 4.26
CA GLY A 21 10.81 5.01 4.86
C GLY A 21 9.89 4.72 6.05
N ALA A 22 8.84 5.52 6.26
CA ALA A 22 7.88 5.24 7.33
C ALA A 22 6.99 4.03 7.02
N ASN A 23 6.58 3.31 8.06
CA ASN A 23 5.56 2.27 7.93
C ASN A 23 4.21 2.89 7.53
N ILE A 24 3.40 2.11 6.80
CA ILE A 24 2.05 2.49 6.42
C ILE A 24 1.10 1.98 7.50
N MET A 25 0.36 2.91 8.10
CA MET A 25 -0.63 2.59 9.13
C MET A 25 -2.01 2.40 8.48
N CYS A 26 -2.90 1.62 9.10
CA CYS A 26 -4.22 1.29 8.54
C CYS A 26 -5.02 2.51 8.02
N PRO A 27 -5.06 3.68 8.71
CA PRO A 27 -5.75 4.86 8.19
C PRO A 27 -5.25 5.35 6.82
N GLY A 28 -3.97 5.10 6.48
CA GLY A 28 -3.40 5.43 5.17
C GLY A 28 -3.84 4.48 4.04
N LEU A 29 -4.48 3.36 4.38
CA LEU A 29 -4.99 2.34 3.46
C LEU A 29 -6.53 2.24 3.48
N THR A 30 -7.20 2.89 4.43
CA THR A 30 -8.67 2.93 4.55
C THR A 30 -9.27 4.31 4.28
N SER A 31 -8.46 5.27 3.84
CA SER A 31 -8.92 6.60 3.43
C SER A 31 -9.62 6.57 2.06
N PRO A 32 -10.42 7.60 1.69
CA PRO A 32 -11.17 7.59 0.43
C PRO A 32 -10.33 7.47 -0.85
N GLY A 33 -9.05 7.87 -0.80
CA GLY A 33 -8.10 7.76 -1.90
C GLY A 33 -7.32 6.43 -1.94
N ALA A 34 -7.47 5.59 -0.91
CA ALA A 34 -6.79 4.32 -0.80
C ALA A 34 -7.52 3.20 -1.54
N ARG A 35 -6.76 2.16 -1.93
CA ARG A 35 -7.30 0.95 -2.56
C ARG A 35 -6.49 -0.25 -2.09
N MET A 36 -7.16 -1.28 -1.60
CA MET A 36 -6.50 -2.48 -1.12
C MET A 36 -6.78 -3.69 -2.01
N SER A 37 -5.73 -4.43 -2.34
CA SER A 37 -5.87 -5.80 -2.85
C SER A 37 -6.05 -6.75 -1.67
N GLN A 38 -6.84 -7.80 -1.84
CA GLN A 38 -7.02 -8.82 -0.80
C GLN A 38 -5.73 -9.64 -0.62
N VAL A 39 -5.15 -9.58 0.58
CA VAL A 39 -3.90 -10.26 0.95
C VAL A 39 -3.88 -10.68 2.41
N GLU A 40 -3.16 -11.75 2.70
CA GLU A 40 -2.91 -12.24 4.06
C GLU A 40 -1.76 -11.47 4.74
N LYS A 41 -1.64 -11.65 6.05
CA LYS A 41 -0.48 -11.19 6.81
C LYS A 41 0.81 -11.86 6.31
N GLY A 42 1.87 -11.08 6.12
CA GLY A 42 3.18 -11.56 5.67
C GLY A 42 3.34 -11.58 4.15
N ASN A 43 2.33 -11.20 3.37
CA ASN A 43 2.45 -11.07 1.92
C ASN A 43 3.35 -9.89 1.53
N VAL A 44 4.17 -10.10 0.50
CA VAL A 44 4.91 -9.04 -0.17
C VAL A 44 3.95 -8.27 -1.08
N VAL A 45 3.95 -6.94 -0.97
CA VAL A 45 3.06 -6.04 -1.71
C VAL A 45 3.82 -4.90 -2.37
N ALA A 46 3.30 -4.41 -3.50
CA ALA A 46 3.72 -3.16 -4.08
C ALA A 46 2.92 -2.00 -3.47
N VAL A 47 3.61 -1.00 -2.93
CA VAL A 47 2.98 0.20 -2.36
C VAL A 47 2.81 1.23 -3.47
N MET A 48 1.57 1.47 -3.86
CA MET A 48 1.16 2.47 -4.85
C MET A 48 0.71 3.75 -4.16
N ALA A 49 0.51 4.83 -4.91
CA ALA A 49 -0.08 6.06 -4.39
C ALA A 49 -1.05 6.69 -5.37
N GLU A 50 -2.07 7.35 -4.82
CA GLU A 50 -3.10 8.05 -5.61
C GLU A 50 -2.47 9.05 -6.59
N GLY A 51 -2.74 8.85 -7.88
CA GLY A 51 -2.23 9.70 -8.96
C GLY A 51 -0.75 9.46 -9.31
N LYS A 52 -0.16 8.34 -8.89
CA LYS A 52 1.19 7.90 -9.27
C LYS A 52 1.11 6.59 -10.05
N GLU A 53 1.87 6.51 -11.14
CA GLU A 53 1.92 5.33 -12.01
C GLU A 53 2.80 4.22 -11.43
N HIS A 54 3.93 4.59 -10.81
CA HIS A 54 4.92 3.65 -10.30
C HIS A 54 4.77 3.42 -8.80
N ALA A 55 5.15 2.23 -8.34
CA ALA A 55 5.23 1.90 -6.93
C ALA A 55 6.24 2.82 -6.22
N LEU A 56 5.89 3.28 -5.02
CA LEU A 56 6.75 4.09 -4.17
C LEU A 56 7.69 3.21 -3.34
N ALA A 57 7.25 2.00 -2.98
CA ALA A 57 7.99 1.07 -2.14
C ALA A 57 7.49 -0.37 -2.33
N ILE A 58 8.26 -1.32 -1.82
CA ILE A 58 7.84 -2.71 -1.58
C ILE A 58 7.71 -2.90 -0.07
N GLY A 59 6.65 -3.57 0.37
CA GLY A 59 6.37 -3.81 1.78
C GLY A 59 5.96 -5.25 2.07
N ILE A 60 5.94 -5.60 3.35
CA ILE A 60 5.38 -6.85 3.86
C ILE A 60 4.22 -6.49 4.79
N THR A 61 3.06 -7.10 4.57
CA THR A 61 1.87 -6.82 5.38
C THR A 61 2.04 -7.32 6.82
N SER A 62 1.74 -6.46 7.80
CA SER A 62 1.74 -6.81 9.22
C SER A 62 0.40 -7.34 9.73
N LEU A 63 -0.68 -7.10 8.97
CA LEU A 63 -2.07 -7.52 9.17
C LEU A 63 -2.64 -8.04 7.84
N SER A 64 -3.70 -8.85 7.89
CA SER A 64 -4.46 -9.17 6.68
C SER A 64 -5.27 -7.95 6.22
N THR A 65 -5.84 -8.00 5.01
CA THR A 65 -6.70 -6.89 4.53
C THR A 65 -8.06 -6.85 5.24
N ASP A 66 -8.49 -7.97 5.81
CA ASP A 66 -9.80 -8.10 6.47
C ASP A 66 -9.75 -7.74 7.98
N ASP A 67 -8.54 -7.63 8.55
CA ASP A 67 -8.30 -7.19 9.94
C ASP A 67 -8.20 -5.66 10.07
#